data_AF-A0A497KL63-F1
#
_entry.id   AF-A0A497KL63-F1
#
_cell.length_a   1.000
_cell.length_b   1.000
_cell.length_c   1.000
_cell.angle_alpha   90.00
_cell.angle_beta   90.00
_cell.angle_gamma   90.00
#
_symmetry.space_group_name_H-M   'P 1'
#
loop_
_entity.id
_entity.type
_entity.pdbx_description
1 polymer ?
#
loop_
_entity_poly.entity_id
_entity_poly.type
_entity_poly.pdbx_seq_one_letter_code
_entity_poly.pdbx_strand_id
1 'polypeptide(L)' 'MTTNASKLVELACSLKEAGLARVNISLHSLHADKFKEITGVDKKEEVEAGIKTALECGLTPVKMNMVVMKGVNHDEIE' A
#
# COMPACT_ATOMS: atom_id res chain seq x y z
N MET A 1 -6.86 -7.83 6.66
CA MET A 1 -5.58 -8.36 6.14
C MET A 1 -4.55 -7.23 6.14
N THR A 2 -3.27 -7.54 6.35
CA THR A 2 -2.16 -6.58 6.15
C THR A 2 -1.40 -6.95 4.87
N THR A 3 -1.00 -5.96 4.06
CA THR A 3 -0.36 -6.19 2.76
C THR A 3 0.48 -4.98 2.33
N ASN A 4 1.39 -5.16 1.37
CA ASN A 4 2.10 -4.06 0.70
C ASN A 4 1.39 -3.56 -0.57
N ALA A 5 0.18 -4.08 -0.84
CA ALA A 5 -0.68 -3.75 -1.98
C ALA A 5 -0.17 -4.10 -3.39
N SER A 6 1.05 -4.61 -3.54
CA SER A 6 1.67 -4.96 -4.84
C SER A 6 0.90 -5.99 -5.68
N LYS A 7 -0.06 -6.71 -5.07
CA LYS A 7 -0.91 -7.71 -5.73
C LYS A 7 -2.40 -7.39 -5.69
N LEU A 8 -2.79 -6.22 -5.18
CA LEU A 8 -4.21 -5.88 -5.04
C LEU A 8 -4.90 -5.55 -6.36
N VAL A 9 -4.16 -5.17 -7.41
CA VAL A 9 -4.74 -5.04 -8.76
C VAL A 9 -5.37 -6.36 -9.20
N GLU A 10 -4.69 -7.49 -8.96
CA GLU A 10 -5.14 -8.83 -9.35
C GLU A 10 -6.15 -9.43 -8.33
N LEU A 11 -6.01 -9.10 -7.05
CA LEU A 11 -6.67 -9.84 -5.96
C LEU A 11 -7.77 -9.08 -5.21
N ALA A 12 -7.86 -7.76 -5.29
CA ALA A 12 -8.72 -7.00 -4.39
C ALA A 12 -10.21 -7.40 -4.49
N CYS A 13 -10.74 -7.52 -5.71
CA CYS A 13 -12.15 -7.84 -5.93
C CYS A 13 -12.46 -9.29 -5.55
N SER A 14 -11.62 -10.25 -5.93
CA SER A 14 -11.82 -11.66 -5.53
C SER A 14 -11.71 -11.86 -4.02
N LEU A 15 -10.80 -11.13 -3.36
CA LEU A 15 -10.72 -11.12 -1.90
C LEU A 15 -11.99 -10.53 -1.27
N LYS A 16 -12.55 -9.44 -1.83
CA LYS A 16 -13.81 -8.87 -1.37
C LYS A 16 -14.97 -9.86 -1.52
N GLU A 17 -15.08 -10.51 -2.68
CA GLU A 17 -16.10 -11.53 -2.96
C GLU A 17 -15.99 -12.72 -2.01
N ALA A 18 -14.76 -13.11 -1.64
CA ALA A 18 -14.49 -14.12 -0.63
C ALA A 18 -14.79 -13.68 0.82
N GLY A 19 -15.27 -12.44 1.02
CA GLY A 19 -15.70 -11.93 2.33
C GLY A 19 -14.67 -11.06 3.05
N LEU A 20 -13.53 -10.72 2.42
CA LEU A 20 -12.59 -9.78 3.02
C LEU A 20 -13.22 -8.39 3.13
N ALA A 21 -13.34 -7.87 4.35
CA ALA A 21 -13.92 -6.56 4.57
C ALA A 21 -12.92 -5.40 4.40
N ARG A 22 -11.72 -5.53 4.98
CA ARG A 22 -10.77 -4.42 5.18
C ARG A 22 -9.32 -4.80 4.94
N VAL A 23 -8.51 -3.81 4.59
CA VAL A 23 -7.05 -3.95 4.41
C VAL A 23 -6.27 -2.88 5.17
N ASN A 24 -5.08 -3.26 5.62
CA ASN A 24 -4.07 -2.38 6.18
C ASN A 24 -2.83 -2.46 5.29
N ILE A 25 -2.41 -1.33 4.74
CA ILE A 25 -1.38 -1.25 3.70
C ILE A 25 -0.10 -0.70 4.30
N SER A 26 0.97 -1.48 4.26
CA SER A 26 2.31 -1.03 4.63
C SER A 26 2.91 -0.28 3.44
N LEU A 27 2.94 1.05 3.53
CA LEU A 27 3.57 1.95 2.56
C LEU A 27 4.45 2.92 3.34
N HIS A 28 5.75 2.92 3.05
CA HIS A 28 6.75 3.62 3.87
C HIS A 28 7.27 4.92 3.26
N SER A 29 6.86 5.25 2.04
CA SER A 29 7.20 6.51 1.39
C SER A 29 6.23 6.79 0.24
N LEU A 30 5.88 8.06 0.05
CA LEU A 30 5.20 8.55 -1.14
C LEU A 30 6.17 9.01 -2.24
N HIS A 31 7.46 9.10 -1.95
CA HIS A 31 8.51 9.38 -2.92
C HIS A 31 9.10 8.09 -3.50
N ALA A 32 9.25 8.03 -4.82
CA ALA A 32 9.66 6.82 -5.55
C ALA A 32 11.11 6.39 -5.25
N ASP A 33 12.02 7.34 -5.09
CA ASP A 33 13.41 7.14 -4.70
C ASP A 33 13.51 6.49 -3.31
N LYS A 34 12.86 7.08 -2.30
CA LYS A 34 12.80 6.53 -0.94
C LYS A 34 12.04 5.20 -0.90
N PHE A 35 10.98 5.03 -1.68
CA PHE A 35 10.28 3.75 -1.81
C PHE A 35 11.22 2.66 -2.30
N LYS A 36 12.00 2.94 -3.35
CA LYS A 36 12.96 2.01 -3.92
C LYS A 36 14.11 1.72 -2.96
N GLU A 37 14.58 2.72 -2.23
CA GLU A 37 15.58 2.56 -1.17
C GLU A 37 15.08 1.61 -0.07
N ILE A 38 13.83 1.80 0.40
CA ILE A 38 13.24 1.00 1.49
C ILE A 38 12.90 -0.42 1.04
N THR A 39 12.33 -0.58 -0.17
CA THR A 39 11.79 -1.87 -0.63
C THR A 39 12.75 -2.68 -1.49
N GLY A 40 13.81 -2.06 -2.01
CA GLY A 40 14.75 -2.66 -2.95
C GLY A 40 14.19 -2.88 -4.36
N VAL A 41 12.95 -2.45 -4.64
CA VAL A 41 12.28 -2.64 -5.93
C VAL A 41 11.61 -1.36 -6.41
N ASP A 42 11.52 -1.21 -7.73
CA ASP A 42 10.89 -0.08 -8.39
C ASP A 42 9.46 -0.44 -8.76
N LYS A 43 8.56 -0.46 -7.76
CA LYS A 43 7.17 -0.93 -7.92
C LYS A 43 6.12 -0.01 -7.29
N LYS A 44 6.44 1.28 -7.17
CA LYS A 44 5.55 2.25 -6.52
C LYS A 44 4.23 2.38 -7.27
N GLU A 45 4.27 2.45 -8.59
CA GLU A 45 3.07 2.61 -9.43
C GLU A 45 2.12 1.42 -9.29
N GLU A 46 2.63 0.19 -9.22
CA GLU A 46 1.81 -1.00 -9.00
C GLU A 46 1.17 -1.02 -7.61
N VAL A 47 1.89 -0.53 -6.60
CA VAL A 47 1.36 -0.39 -5.23
C VAL A 47 0.24 0.66 -5.20
N GLU A 48 0.42 1.81 -5.84
CA GLU A 48 -0.61 2.85 -5.96
C GLU A 48 -1.84 2.35 -6.73
N ALA A 49 -1.64 1.63 -7.84
CA ALA A 49 -2.71 0.99 -8.57
C ALA A 49 -3.45 -0.03 -7.69
N GLY A 50 -2.73 -0.83 -6.91
CA GLY A 50 -3.33 -1.80 -5.98
C GLY A 50 -4.16 -1.15 -4.88
N ILE A 51 -3.70 -0.01 -4.32
CA ILE A 51 -4.46 0.77 -3.34
C ILE A 51 -5.76 1.28 -3.97
N LYS A 52 -5.70 1.83 -5.19
CA LYS A 52 -6.87 2.31 -5.92
C LYS A 52 -7.87 1.19 -6.19
N THR A 53 -7.42 0.04 -6.69
CA THR A 53 -8.29 -1.13 -6.93
C THR A 53 -8.94 -1.63 -5.64
N ALA A 54 -8.22 -1.62 -4.51
CA ALA A 54 -8.80 -1.98 -3.22
C ALA A 54 -9.98 -1.10 -2.82
N LEU A 55 -9.86 0.22 -3.03
CA LEU A 55 -10.94 1.17 -2.81
C LEU A 55 -12.12 0.94 -3.76
N GLU A 56 -11.84 0.75 -5.05
CA GLU A 56 -12.85 0.51 -6.09
C GLU A 56 -13.64 -0.78 -5.85
N CYS A 57 -12.97 -1.87 -5.42
CA CYS A 57 -13.62 -3.13 -5.04
C CYS A 57 -14.37 -3.05 -3.70
N GLY A 58 -14.37 -1.89 -3.01
CA GLY A 58 -15.12 -1.70 -1.76
C GLY A 58 -14.52 -2.42 -0.55
N LEU A 59 -13.20 -2.65 -0.53
CA LEU A 59 -12.50 -3.00 0.70
C LEU A 59 -12.49 -1.76 1.59
N THR A 60 -13.24 -1.78 2.69
CA THR A 60 -13.39 -0.63 3.58
C THR A 60 -13.40 -1.05 5.06
N PRO A 61 -12.62 -0.37 5.93
CA PRO A 61 -11.67 0.70 5.59
C PRO A 61 -10.38 0.20 4.91
N VAL A 62 -9.76 1.06 4.09
CA VAL A 62 -8.35 0.94 3.69
C VAL A 62 -7.53 1.82 4.62
N LYS A 63 -6.68 1.19 5.44
CA LYS A 63 -5.74 1.90 6.33
C LYS A 63 -4.34 1.86 5.74
N MET A 64 -3.54 2.86 6.05
CA MET A 64 -2.11 2.88 5.73
C MET A 64 -1.30 2.93 7.01
N ASN A 65 -0.20 2.19 7.03
CA ASN A 65 0.78 2.20 8.10
C ASN A 65 2.16 2.51 7.50
N MET A 66 2.90 3.35 8.22
CA MET A 66 4.26 3.76 7.89
C MET A 66 5.15 3.57 9.11
N VAL A 67 6.37 3.07 8.90
CA VAL A 67 7.43 3.09 9.92
C VAL A 67 8.29 4.32 9.66
N VAL A 68 8.44 5.15 10.70
CA VAL A 68 9.24 6.38 10.63
C VAL A 68 10.70 6.04 10.83
N MET A 69 11.54 6.43 9.87
CA MET A 69 12.97 6.18 9.81
C MET A 69 13.70 7.52 9.69
N LYS A 70 14.49 7.83 10.74
CA LYS A 70 15.28 9.06 10.80
C LYS A 70 16.26 9.11 9.62
N GLY A 71 16.25 10.22 8.88
CA GLY A 71 17.11 10.42 7.72
C GLY A 71 16.65 9.73 6.43
N VAL A 72 15.51 9.02 6.46
CA VAL A 72 14.95 8.35 5.28
C VAL A 72 13.61 8.98 4.91
N ASN A 73 12.60 8.85 5.76
CA ASN A 73 11.21 9.26 5.46
C ASN A 73 10.55 10.11 6.57
N HIS A 74 11.32 10.48 7.61
CA HIS A 74 10.82 11.29 8.73
C HIS A 74 10.21 12.64 8.31
N ASP A 75 10.67 13.18 7.19
CA ASP A 75 10.24 14.44 6.59
C ASP A 75 8.87 14.34 5.88
N GLU A 76 8.27 13.14 5.80
CA GLU A 76 6.94 12.93 5.19
C GLU A 76 5.79 12.99 6.20
N ILE A 77 6.06 13.36 7.46
CA ILE A 77 5.08 13.32 8.59
C ILE A 77 4.69 14.73 9.08
N GLU A 78 5.15 15.78 8.40
CA GLU A 78 4.89 17.18 8.77
C GLU A 78 3.59 17.76 8.22
#